data_AF-A0A959B1Q5-F1
#
_entry.id   AF-A0A959B1Q5-F1
#
_cell.length_a   1.000
_cell.length_b   1.000
_cell.length_c   1.000
_cell.angle_alpha   90.00
_cell.angle_beta   90.00
_cell.angle_gamma   90.00
#
_symmetry.space_group_name_H-M   'P 1'
#
loop_
_entity.id
_entity.type
_entity.pdbx_description
1 polymer ?
#
loop_
_entity_poly.entity_id
_entity_poly.type
_entity_poly.pdbx_seq_one_letter_code
_entity_poly.pdbx_strand_id
1 'polypeptide(L)'
;MKKIVMTIGGIVLAATVLVAQTSGNRSDVNVLGDENTVEVAQHGVGDNSSTVLQGQGALGYSDKGKALVTQDGALNEAYTAQDGFRNTANTIQNGESHHSSIQQEGSRNWAKANQQAQGNNPSFENESTIDQQGFKNRANITQRGSYNTSLAVQSNGEDNDAKLLQRGDGNESQIFQANGDGNMADVSQKGDGNSSIIGQGSLYEIIPSNDNQAFVEQIGDGNESAIGQIGGSRNFADVYQEGDGNSSLIGQLLGNDNAAYVDQQGDNNVSILGEIGGDRNLTTIIQDGTGNLSLVGELLGSDNETLVDQQGAFNVSRVGVAGSTNMISVEQSGSLNNSDIQVIGNGNTCTVKQGGLTP
;
A
#
# COMPACT_ATOMS: atom_id res chain seq x y z
N MET A 1 -20.73 -16.00 31.63
CA MET A 1 -21.54 -17.18 31.24
C MET A 1 -21.04 -17.64 29.88
N LYS A 2 -20.67 -18.92 29.75
CA LYS A 2 -20.17 -19.50 28.49
C LYS A 2 -21.34 -19.62 27.50
N LYS A 3 -21.32 -18.87 26.40
CA LYS A 3 -22.18 -19.13 25.23
C LYS A 3 -21.29 -19.45 24.04
N ILE A 4 -21.07 -20.74 23.83
CA ILE A 4 -20.54 -21.26 22.57
C ILE A 4 -21.77 -21.52 21.71
N VAL A 5 -21.93 -20.79 20.61
CA VAL A 5 -22.94 -21.09 19.58
C VAL A 5 -22.21 -21.78 18.45
N MET A 6 -22.18 -23.11 18.47
CA MET A 6 -21.75 -23.92 17.33
C MET A 6 -22.99 -24.28 16.52
N THR A 7 -23.09 -23.78 15.30
CA THR A 7 -24.12 -24.22 14.35
C THR A 7 -23.45 -25.15 13.33
N ILE A 8 -23.46 -26.46 13.61
CA ILE A 8 -22.94 -27.47 12.68
C ILE A 8 -24.05 -27.79 11.68
N GLY A 9 -24.02 -27.15 10.52
CA GLY A 9 -24.94 -27.43 9.41
C GLY A 9 -24.35 -28.42 8.41
N GLY A 10 -24.74 -29.69 8.50
CA GLY A 10 -24.85 -30.64 7.39
C GLY A 10 -23.58 -31.07 6.62
N ILE A 11 -23.22 -32.36 6.79
CA ILE A 11 -22.18 -33.17 6.09
C ILE A 11 -20.74 -32.89 6.60
N VAL A 12 -20.30 -33.78 7.49
CA VAL A 12 -18.95 -33.80 8.07
C VAL A 12 -18.00 -34.57 7.17
N LEU A 13 -16.96 -33.92 6.64
CA LEU A 13 -15.67 -34.53 6.34
C LEU A 13 -14.51 -33.61 6.81
N ALA A 14 -14.00 -33.89 8.02
CA ALA A 14 -12.73 -33.43 8.61
C ALA A 14 -12.37 -31.92 8.57
N ALA A 15 -13.09 -31.07 9.30
CA ALA A 15 -12.61 -29.73 9.69
C ALA A 15 -12.03 -29.77 11.13
N THR A 16 -10.92 -29.07 11.37
CA THR A 16 -10.33 -28.91 12.71
C THR A 16 -10.55 -27.49 13.21
N VAL A 17 -11.24 -27.37 14.35
CA VAL A 17 -11.50 -26.08 15.02
C VAL A 17 -10.94 -26.12 16.43
N LEU A 18 -10.03 -25.22 16.76
CA LEU A 18 -9.48 -25.04 18.11
C LEU A 18 -9.79 -23.62 18.61
N VAL A 19 -10.43 -23.51 19.78
CA VAL A 19 -10.77 -22.22 20.40
C VAL A 19 -10.27 -22.22 21.85
N ALA A 20 -9.43 -21.24 22.19
CA ALA A 20 -8.94 -21.00 23.55
C ALA A 20 -9.31 -19.58 24.01
N GLN A 21 -10.06 -19.46 25.12
CA GLN A 21 -10.61 -18.18 25.61
C GLN A 21 -10.51 -18.03 27.13
N THR A 22 -10.22 -16.81 27.58
CA THR A 22 -10.39 -16.34 28.97
C THR A 22 -11.74 -15.64 29.16
N SER A 23 -12.12 -15.28 30.41
CA SER A 23 -13.46 -14.75 30.71
C SER A 23 -13.73 -13.39 30.05
N GLY A 24 -14.81 -13.28 29.28
CA GLY A 24 -15.28 -12.06 28.61
C GLY A 24 -15.31 -12.21 27.08
N ASN A 25 -14.38 -12.98 26.51
CA ASN A 25 -14.19 -13.04 25.07
C ASN A 25 -15.30 -13.84 24.35
N ARG A 26 -15.59 -13.45 23.10
CA ARG A 26 -16.55 -14.08 22.18
C ARG A 26 -15.82 -14.48 20.89
N SER A 27 -16.10 -15.68 20.42
CA SER A 27 -15.72 -16.12 19.06
C SER A 27 -16.94 -16.72 18.38
N ASP A 28 -17.18 -16.30 17.14
CA ASP A 28 -18.14 -16.91 16.22
C ASP A 28 -17.34 -17.56 15.09
N VAL A 29 -17.42 -18.89 14.96
CA VAL A 29 -16.64 -19.65 13.99
C VAL A 29 -17.60 -20.52 13.20
N ASN A 30 -17.68 -20.27 11.89
CA ASN A 30 -18.51 -21.00 10.96
C ASN A 30 -17.67 -21.48 9.78
N VAL A 31 -17.59 -22.81 9.62
CA VAL A 31 -16.70 -23.46 8.65
C VAL A 31 -17.52 -24.43 7.81
N LEU A 32 -17.50 -24.24 6.49
CA LEU A 32 -18.15 -25.08 5.49
C LEU A 32 -17.13 -25.63 4.48
N GLY A 33 -17.17 -26.94 4.24
CA GLY A 33 -16.28 -27.68 3.32
C GLY A 33 -15.17 -28.50 4.00
N ASP A 34 -14.28 -29.09 3.21
CA ASP A 34 -13.37 -30.18 3.64
C ASP A 34 -11.97 -29.69 4.08
N GLU A 35 -11.32 -30.38 5.03
CA GLU A 35 -9.92 -30.14 5.46
C GLU A 35 -9.57 -28.71 5.93
N ASN A 36 -10.56 -27.90 6.29
CA ASN A 36 -10.34 -26.56 6.81
C ASN A 36 -9.77 -26.59 8.23
N THR A 37 -8.82 -25.69 8.52
CA THR A 37 -8.24 -25.49 9.86
C THR A 37 -8.52 -24.08 10.33
N VAL A 38 -9.23 -23.96 11.46
CA VAL A 38 -9.41 -22.69 12.16
C VAL A 38 -8.82 -22.80 13.56
N GLU A 39 -7.93 -21.88 13.89
CA GLU A 39 -7.38 -21.73 15.23
C GLU A 39 -7.66 -20.31 15.73
N VAL A 40 -8.37 -20.20 16.85
CA VAL A 40 -8.65 -18.94 17.52
C VAL A 40 -8.11 -18.99 18.95
N ALA A 41 -7.15 -18.12 19.25
CA ALA A 41 -6.59 -17.93 20.58
C ALA A 41 -6.88 -16.50 21.05
N GLN A 42 -7.67 -16.36 22.11
CA GLN A 42 -7.99 -15.06 22.71
C GLN A 42 -7.51 -15.06 24.17
N HIS A 43 -6.45 -14.31 24.46
CA HIS A 43 -5.92 -14.11 25.80
C HIS A 43 -6.19 -12.68 26.27
N GLY A 44 -6.61 -12.48 27.52
CA GLY A 44 -6.84 -11.14 28.09
C GLY A 44 -8.17 -11.00 28.83
N VAL A 45 -8.43 -9.80 29.36
CA VAL A 45 -9.60 -9.49 30.19
C VAL A 45 -10.35 -8.34 29.51
N GLY A 46 -11.54 -8.58 28.94
CA GLY A 46 -12.40 -7.51 28.44
C GLY A 46 -12.98 -7.70 27.03
N ASP A 47 -13.82 -8.71 26.85
CA ASP A 47 -14.73 -8.80 25.69
C ASP A 47 -14.10 -8.73 24.27
N ASN A 48 -12.95 -9.38 24.04
CA ASN A 48 -12.46 -9.54 22.65
C ASN A 48 -13.49 -10.30 21.80
N SER A 49 -13.68 -9.87 20.55
CA SER A 49 -14.60 -10.47 19.58
C SER A 49 -13.84 -10.95 18.35
N SER A 50 -14.07 -12.20 17.95
CA SER A 50 -13.55 -12.72 16.68
C SER A 50 -14.66 -13.40 15.88
N THR A 51 -14.78 -13.09 14.60
CA THR A 51 -15.63 -13.83 13.67
C THR A 51 -14.78 -14.47 12.59
N VAL A 52 -14.85 -15.78 12.44
CA VAL A 52 -14.19 -16.53 11.36
C VAL A 52 -15.25 -17.24 10.53
N LEU A 53 -15.38 -16.86 9.27
CA LEU A 53 -16.26 -17.49 8.29
C LEU A 53 -15.41 -18.16 7.19
N GLN A 54 -15.57 -19.47 6.99
CA GLN A 54 -14.95 -20.20 5.88
C GLN A 54 -16.04 -20.90 5.04
N GLY A 55 -16.06 -20.66 3.72
CA GLY A 55 -16.94 -21.35 2.77
C GLY A 55 -18.40 -20.87 2.74
N GLN A 56 -18.66 -19.62 3.11
CA GLN A 56 -20.02 -19.02 3.14
C GLN A 56 -20.36 -18.21 1.86
N GLY A 57 -19.48 -18.13 0.87
CA GLY A 57 -19.74 -17.37 -0.36
C GLY A 57 -20.46 -18.19 -1.44
N ALA A 58 -20.58 -17.61 -2.64
CA ALA A 58 -21.50 -18.07 -3.69
C ALA A 58 -21.24 -19.51 -4.20
N LEU A 59 -20.07 -20.07 -3.92
CA LEU A 59 -19.66 -21.42 -4.34
C LEU A 59 -19.83 -22.50 -3.27
N GLY A 60 -20.11 -22.14 -2.00
CA GLY A 60 -20.57 -23.06 -0.96
C GLY A 60 -19.57 -24.10 -0.44
N TYR A 61 -18.28 -24.01 -0.77
CA TYR A 61 -17.24 -24.91 -0.25
C TYR A 61 -15.89 -24.19 -0.10
N SER A 62 -15.33 -24.18 1.12
CA SER A 62 -13.89 -23.96 1.36
C SER A 62 -13.20 -25.33 1.48
N ASP A 63 -12.07 -25.55 0.81
CA ASP A 63 -11.29 -26.79 0.97
C ASP A 63 -9.81 -26.46 1.25
N LYS A 64 -9.27 -27.03 2.34
CA LYS A 64 -7.91 -26.77 2.88
C LYS A 64 -7.59 -25.31 3.26
N GLY A 65 -8.59 -24.50 3.59
CA GLY A 65 -8.38 -23.14 4.10
C GLY A 65 -7.78 -23.13 5.51
N LYS A 66 -6.85 -22.20 5.79
CA LYS A 66 -6.29 -21.97 7.13
C LYS A 66 -6.61 -20.56 7.61
N ALA A 67 -7.33 -20.44 8.71
CA ALA A 67 -7.52 -19.17 9.42
C ALA A 67 -6.89 -19.27 10.82
N LEU A 68 -6.00 -18.35 11.15
CA LEU A 68 -5.44 -18.19 12.49
C LEU A 68 -5.81 -16.79 13.00
N VAL A 69 -6.46 -16.72 14.15
CA VAL A 69 -6.77 -15.45 14.83
C VAL A 69 -6.20 -15.51 16.24
N THR A 70 -5.27 -14.62 16.56
CA THR A 70 -4.73 -14.43 17.91
C THR A 70 -5.04 -13.02 18.38
N GLN A 71 -5.75 -12.88 19.51
CA GLN A 71 -6.06 -11.59 20.12
C GLN A 71 -5.58 -11.60 21.58
N ASP A 72 -4.57 -10.78 21.87
CA ASP A 72 -4.02 -10.60 23.21
C ASP A 72 -4.35 -9.20 23.74
N GLY A 73 -5.32 -9.08 24.64
CA GLY A 73 -5.73 -7.80 25.26
C GLY A 73 -7.24 -7.68 25.52
N ALA A 74 -7.83 -6.50 25.31
CA ALA A 74 -9.26 -6.22 25.54
C ALA A 74 -9.92 -5.56 24.32
N LEU A 75 -11.21 -5.77 24.10
CA LEU A 75 -12.03 -5.11 23.07
C LEU A 75 -11.50 -5.21 21.62
N ASN A 76 -10.61 -6.15 21.30
CA ASN A 76 -10.14 -6.33 19.94
C ASN A 76 -11.24 -7.00 19.09
N GLU A 77 -11.43 -6.53 17.86
CA GLU A 77 -12.33 -7.09 16.87
C GLU A 77 -11.54 -7.64 15.67
N ALA A 78 -11.69 -8.94 15.41
CA ALA A 78 -11.13 -9.60 14.25
C ALA A 78 -12.26 -10.20 13.41
N TYR A 79 -12.30 -9.86 12.13
CA TYR A 79 -13.16 -10.50 11.14
C TYR A 79 -12.28 -11.20 10.09
N THR A 80 -12.52 -12.49 9.85
CA THR A 80 -11.80 -13.24 8.82
C THR A 80 -12.80 -14.07 8.02
N ALA A 81 -13.01 -13.69 6.77
CA ALA A 81 -13.83 -14.41 5.81
C ALA A 81 -12.95 -15.00 4.70
N GLN A 82 -13.06 -16.30 4.44
CA GLN A 82 -12.36 -16.96 3.33
C GLN A 82 -13.35 -17.79 2.51
N ASP A 83 -13.44 -17.52 1.22
CA ASP A 83 -14.22 -18.30 0.24
C ASP A 83 -13.29 -18.87 -0.84
N GLY A 84 -13.25 -20.20 -0.98
CA GLY A 84 -12.45 -20.92 -1.99
C GLY A 84 -11.35 -21.85 -1.45
N PHE A 85 -10.36 -22.21 -2.29
CA PHE A 85 -9.45 -23.34 -2.06
C PHE A 85 -8.06 -22.93 -1.55
N ARG A 86 -7.60 -23.47 -0.41
CA ARG A 86 -6.25 -23.24 0.18
C ARG A 86 -5.90 -21.78 0.54
N ASN A 87 -6.86 -20.94 0.88
CA ASN A 87 -6.57 -19.59 1.36
C ASN A 87 -5.99 -19.64 2.79
N THR A 88 -5.00 -18.78 3.10
CA THR A 88 -4.41 -18.63 4.43
C THR A 88 -4.60 -17.20 4.93
N ALA A 89 -5.25 -17.03 6.07
CA ALA A 89 -5.45 -15.76 6.74
C ALA A 89 -4.88 -15.84 8.16
N ASN A 90 -4.11 -14.82 8.56
CA ASN A 90 -3.55 -14.72 9.89
C ASN A 90 -3.76 -13.31 10.46
N THR A 91 -4.57 -13.22 11.51
CA THR A 91 -4.86 -11.98 12.23
C THR A 91 -4.23 -12.04 13.61
N ILE A 92 -3.33 -11.11 13.93
CA ILE A 92 -2.70 -10.98 15.24
C ILE A 92 -2.98 -9.56 15.76
N GLN A 93 -3.64 -9.44 16.90
CA GLN A 93 -3.94 -8.16 17.54
C GLN A 93 -3.47 -8.19 18.99
N ASN A 94 -2.49 -7.35 19.33
CA ASN A 94 -1.90 -7.28 20.67
C ASN A 94 -2.13 -5.87 21.24
N GLY A 95 -3.13 -5.67 22.09
CA GLY A 95 -3.50 -4.35 22.63
C GLY A 95 -4.98 -4.23 22.99
N GLU A 96 -5.49 -3.00 23.09
CA GLU A 96 -6.92 -2.74 23.35
C GLU A 96 -7.58 -2.06 22.14
N SER A 97 -8.78 -2.49 21.74
CA SER A 97 -9.63 -1.86 20.70
C SER A 97 -9.10 -1.88 19.26
N HIS A 98 -8.27 -2.85 18.88
CA HIS A 98 -7.87 -3.02 17.48
C HIS A 98 -9.01 -3.59 16.60
N HIS A 99 -9.15 -3.10 15.37
CA HIS A 99 -10.05 -3.67 14.35
C HIS A 99 -9.25 -4.22 13.17
N SER A 100 -9.42 -5.50 12.85
CA SER A 100 -8.79 -6.14 11.70
C SER A 100 -9.80 -6.95 10.90
N SER A 101 -9.92 -6.66 9.62
CA SER A 101 -10.76 -7.38 8.67
C SER A 101 -9.92 -8.02 7.56
N ILE A 102 -10.10 -9.32 7.34
CA ILE A 102 -9.51 -10.05 6.21
C ILE A 102 -10.65 -10.73 5.45
N GLN A 103 -10.85 -10.38 4.19
CA GLN A 103 -11.72 -11.08 3.25
C GLN A 103 -10.87 -11.65 2.10
N GLN A 104 -10.99 -12.94 1.84
CA GLN A 104 -10.28 -13.61 0.75
C GLN A 104 -11.26 -14.46 -0.08
N GLU A 105 -11.37 -14.15 -1.37
CA GLU A 105 -12.15 -14.91 -2.34
C GLU A 105 -11.21 -15.50 -3.41
N GLY A 106 -11.39 -16.77 -3.77
CA GLY A 106 -10.57 -17.46 -4.76
C GLY A 106 -9.63 -18.51 -4.17
N SER A 107 -8.44 -18.69 -4.73
CA SER A 107 -7.60 -19.87 -4.39
C SER A 107 -6.14 -19.50 -4.05
N ARG A 108 -5.59 -20.12 -3.00
CA ARG A 108 -4.20 -19.97 -2.53
C ARG A 108 -3.80 -18.55 -2.10
N ASN A 109 -4.74 -17.67 -1.79
CA ASN A 109 -4.44 -16.32 -1.31
C ASN A 109 -3.83 -16.37 0.10
N TRP A 110 -2.87 -15.49 0.38
CA TRP A 110 -2.24 -15.34 1.70
C TRP A 110 -2.45 -13.91 2.21
N ALA A 111 -3.04 -13.79 3.40
CA ALA A 111 -3.25 -12.51 4.06
C ALA A 111 -2.72 -12.59 5.49
N LYS A 112 -2.02 -11.53 5.91
CA LYS A 112 -1.62 -11.34 7.30
C LYS A 112 -1.88 -9.90 7.72
N ALA A 113 -2.61 -9.74 8.81
CA ALA A 113 -2.78 -8.48 9.51
C ALA A 113 -2.18 -8.61 10.92
N ASN A 114 -1.25 -7.74 11.28
CA ASN A 114 -0.60 -7.72 12.59
C ASN A 114 -0.62 -6.31 13.18
N GLN A 115 -1.42 -6.12 14.23
CA GLN A 115 -1.59 -4.85 14.93
C GLN A 115 -0.96 -4.96 16.32
N GLN A 116 0.05 -4.12 16.58
CA GLN A 116 0.80 -4.13 17.83
C GLN A 116 0.76 -2.75 18.47
N ALA A 117 0.28 -2.69 19.71
CA ALA A 117 0.44 -1.54 20.57
C ALA A 117 1.92 -1.17 20.79
N GLN A 118 2.23 0.13 20.86
CA GLN A 118 3.52 0.63 21.33
C GLN A 118 3.37 1.24 22.74
N GLY A 119 3.95 0.60 23.76
CA GLY A 119 4.02 1.13 25.13
C GLY A 119 2.92 0.66 26.10
N ASN A 120 2.79 1.33 27.25
CA ASN A 120 1.93 0.95 28.39
C ASN A 120 0.57 1.69 28.44
N ASN A 121 0.10 2.28 27.33
CA ASN A 121 -1.06 3.19 27.36
C ASN A 121 -2.33 2.55 26.75
N PRO A 122 -3.43 2.29 27.49
CA PRO A 122 -4.54 1.41 27.08
C PRO A 122 -5.50 1.92 25.98
N SER A 123 -5.09 2.80 25.05
CA SER A 123 -5.97 3.29 23.97
C SER A 123 -5.29 3.11 22.61
N PHE A 124 -5.50 1.97 21.96
CA PHE A 124 -4.83 1.58 20.72
C PHE A 124 -5.83 1.17 19.63
N GLU A 125 -6.54 2.12 19.03
CA GLU A 125 -7.38 1.82 17.86
C GLU A 125 -6.48 1.79 16.62
N ASN A 126 -6.17 0.63 16.08
CA ASN A 126 -5.61 0.52 14.72
C ASN A 126 -6.65 -0.21 13.86
N GLU A 127 -6.79 0.22 12.61
CA GLU A 127 -7.68 -0.39 11.64
C GLU A 127 -6.85 -0.96 10.47
N SER A 128 -7.00 -2.26 10.21
CA SER A 128 -6.41 -2.91 9.04
C SER A 128 -7.44 -3.71 8.29
N THR A 129 -7.59 -3.43 6.99
CA THR A 129 -8.47 -4.18 6.10
C THR A 129 -7.67 -4.78 4.94
N ILE A 130 -7.84 -6.08 4.72
CA ILE A 130 -7.32 -6.80 3.56
C ILE A 130 -8.52 -7.40 2.81
N ASP A 131 -8.71 -7.02 1.54
CA ASP A 131 -9.66 -7.65 0.63
C ASP A 131 -8.89 -8.22 -0.57
N GLN A 132 -8.92 -9.54 -0.74
CA GLN A 132 -8.22 -10.23 -1.81
C GLN A 132 -9.17 -11.10 -2.63
N GLN A 133 -9.28 -10.85 -3.91
CA GLN A 133 -10.01 -11.67 -4.89
C GLN A 133 -9.03 -12.16 -5.96
N GLY A 134 -8.98 -13.47 -6.22
CA GLY A 134 -8.14 -14.04 -7.28
C GLY A 134 -7.32 -15.26 -6.86
N PHE A 135 -6.14 -15.43 -7.47
CA PHE A 135 -5.27 -16.60 -7.28
C PHE A 135 -3.87 -16.22 -6.76
N LYS A 136 -3.46 -16.80 -5.63
CA LYS A 136 -2.14 -16.60 -4.98
C LYS A 136 -1.75 -15.14 -4.65
N ASN A 137 -2.71 -14.26 -4.45
CA ASN A 137 -2.40 -12.90 -4.00
C ASN A 137 -1.88 -12.91 -2.56
N ARG A 138 -0.90 -12.07 -2.25
CA ARG A 138 -0.26 -11.89 -0.95
C ARG A 138 -0.50 -10.48 -0.43
N ALA A 139 -0.99 -10.36 0.80
CA ALA A 139 -1.15 -9.08 1.48
C ALA A 139 -0.61 -9.20 2.91
N ASN A 140 0.24 -8.26 3.31
CA ASN A 140 0.84 -8.18 4.64
C ASN A 140 0.74 -6.77 5.19
N ILE A 141 -0.11 -6.58 6.19
CA ILE A 141 -0.24 -5.33 6.92
C ILE A 141 0.36 -5.50 8.31
N THR A 142 1.30 -4.64 8.68
CA THR A 142 1.84 -4.54 10.04
C THR A 142 1.74 -3.10 10.54
N GLN A 143 0.97 -2.89 11.60
CA GLN A 143 0.78 -1.57 12.23
C GLN A 143 1.35 -1.58 13.65
N ARG A 144 2.11 -0.54 13.98
CA ARG A 144 2.71 -0.31 15.30
C ARG A 144 2.44 1.11 15.77
N GLY A 145 1.77 1.27 16.90
CA GLY A 145 1.36 2.58 17.44
C GLY A 145 -0.15 2.68 17.58
N SER A 146 -0.71 3.87 17.42
CA SER A 146 -2.12 4.17 17.68
C SER A 146 -2.76 4.89 16.49
N TYR A 147 -4.06 4.71 16.26
CA TYR A 147 -4.82 5.41 15.21
C TYR A 147 -4.28 5.23 13.79
N ASN A 148 -3.54 4.15 13.52
CA ASN A 148 -3.10 3.87 12.16
C ASN A 148 -4.22 3.16 11.38
N THR A 149 -4.41 3.58 10.13
CA THR A 149 -5.38 3.00 9.18
C THR A 149 -4.63 2.43 7.98
N SER A 150 -4.92 1.18 7.65
CA SER A 150 -4.32 0.47 6.53
C SER A 150 -5.39 -0.25 5.72
N LEU A 151 -5.37 -0.07 4.40
CA LEU A 151 -6.23 -0.80 3.47
C LEU A 151 -5.38 -1.42 2.36
N ALA A 152 -5.50 -2.74 2.16
CA ALA A 152 -4.93 -3.43 1.00
C ALA A 152 -6.06 -4.16 0.25
N VAL A 153 -6.33 -3.73 -0.99
CA VAL A 153 -7.34 -4.35 -1.87
C VAL A 153 -6.62 -4.91 -3.09
N GLN A 154 -6.74 -6.22 -3.31
CA GLN A 154 -6.23 -6.92 -4.49
C GLN A 154 -7.39 -7.61 -5.20
N SER A 155 -7.73 -7.25 -6.44
CA SER A 155 -8.90 -7.80 -7.14
C SER A 155 -8.59 -8.29 -8.56
N ASN A 156 -9.15 -9.45 -8.93
CA ASN A 156 -9.13 -10.00 -10.30
C ASN A 156 -7.73 -10.11 -10.94
N GLY A 157 -6.72 -10.47 -10.16
CA GLY A 157 -5.35 -10.70 -10.64
C GLY A 157 -4.69 -11.91 -9.97
N GLU A 158 -3.58 -12.39 -10.54
CA GLU A 158 -2.77 -13.48 -10.01
C GLU A 158 -1.41 -13.00 -9.45
N ASP A 159 -0.92 -13.66 -8.40
CA ASP A 159 0.45 -13.47 -7.87
C ASP A 159 0.80 -12.01 -7.48
N ASN A 160 -0.17 -11.17 -7.10
CA ASN A 160 0.10 -9.80 -6.62
C ASN A 160 0.61 -9.79 -5.17
N ASP A 161 1.53 -8.89 -4.81
CA ASP A 161 2.07 -8.70 -3.46
C ASP A 161 1.84 -7.26 -2.97
N ALA A 162 1.18 -7.12 -1.83
CA ALA A 162 0.93 -5.86 -1.15
C ALA A 162 1.50 -5.93 0.27
N LYS A 163 2.45 -5.04 0.58
CA LYS A 163 3.06 -4.94 1.89
C LYS A 163 2.92 -3.54 2.44
N LEU A 164 2.50 -3.43 3.70
CA LEU A 164 2.27 -2.17 4.37
C LEU A 164 2.81 -2.25 5.79
N LEU A 165 3.73 -1.36 6.12
CA LEU A 165 4.33 -1.19 7.43
C LEU A 165 4.11 0.23 7.93
N GLN A 166 3.37 0.38 9.02
CA GLN A 166 3.16 1.66 9.69
C GLN A 166 3.75 1.65 11.10
N ARG A 167 4.53 2.68 11.44
CA ARG A 167 5.10 2.86 12.79
C ARG A 167 4.97 4.32 13.24
N GLY A 168 4.15 4.54 14.27
CA GLY A 168 3.86 5.85 14.85
C GLY A 168 2.36 6.00 15.06
N ASP A 169 1.89 7.23 15.23
CA ASP A 169 0.48 7.51 15.50
C ASP A 169 -0.20 8.20 14.30
N GLY A 170 -1.42 7.79 13.97
CA GLY A 170 -2.25 8.48 12.97
C GLY A 170 -1.82 8.32 11.51
N ASN A 171 -1.03 7.29 11.17
CA ASN A 171 -0.63 7.08 9.78
C ASN A 171 -1.75 6.42 8.97
N GLU A 172 -1.95 6.88 7.74
CA GLU A 172 -2.91 6.32 6.79
C GLU A 172 -2.19 5.76 5.56
N SER A 173 -2.54 4.54 5.15
CA SER A 173 -2.00 3.96 3.92
C SER A 173 -3.01 3.09 3.21
N GLN A 174 -3.06 3.23 1.88
CA GLN A 174 -3.97 2.49 1.02
C GLN A 174 -3.22 1.92 -0.18
N ILE A 175 -3.38 0.62 -0.42
CA ILE A 175 -2.86 -0.09 -1.60
C ILE A 175 -4.05 -0.68 -2.35
N PHE A 176 -4.19 -0.32 -3.62
CA PHE A 176 -5.16 -0.89 -4.54
C PHE A 176 -4.43 -1.54 -5.72
N GLN A 177 -4.61 -2.85 -5.89
CA GLN A 177 -4.08 -3.62 -7.02
C GLN A 177 -5.27 -4.30 -7.75
N ALA A 178 -5.60 -3.89 -8.97
CA ALA A 178 -6.79 -4.39 -9.67
C ALA A 178 -6.53 -4.81 -11.13
N ASN A 179 -7.05 -5.97 -11.53
CA ASN A 179 -7.03 -6.45 -12.92
C ASN A 179 -5.62 -6.53 -13.53
N GLY A 180 -4.66 -7.10 -12.79
CA GLY A 180 -3.27 -7.24 -13.21
C GLY A 180 -2.54 -8.35 -12.46
N ASP A 181 -1.54 -8.94 -13.09
CA ASP A 181 -0.78 -10.08 -12.55
C ASP A 181 0.63 -9.64 -12.10
N GLY A 182 1.12 -10.18 -10.98
CA GLY A 182 2.50 -9.99 -10.53
C GLY A 182 2.84 -8.58 -10.04
N ASN A 183 1.85 -7.73 -9.74
CA ASN A 183 2.12 -6.39 -9.25
C ASN A 183 2.62 -6.42 -7.79
N MET A 184 3.57 -5.54 -7.48
CA MET A 184 4.15 -5.39 -6.15
C MET A 184 4.00 -3.95 -5.66
N ALA A 185 3.45 -3.81 -4.46
CA ALA A 185 3.33 -2.54 -3.74
C ALA A 185 3.91 -2.70 -2.33
N ASP A 186 4.84 -1.82 -1.94
CA ASP A 186 5.40 -1.77 -0.59
C ASP A 186 5.32 -0.34 -0.05
N VAL A 187 4.69 -0.19 1.11
CA VAL A 187 4.63 1.08 1.83
C VAL A 187 5.28 0.90 3.21
N SER A 188 6.18 1.83 3.56
CA SER A 188 6.76 1.97 4.89
C SER A 188 6.61 3.41 5.39
N GLN A 189 5.83 3.61 6.45
CA GLN A 189 5.62 4.90 7.10
C GLN A 189 6.19 4.88 8.52
N LYS A 190 7.04 5.84 8.84
CA LYS A 190 7.70 5.97 10.14
C LYS A 190 7.64 7.42 10.63
N GLY A 191 6.82 7.65 11.65
CA GLY A 191 6.52 8.96 12.21
C GLY A 191 5.02 9.11 12.40
N ASP A 192 4.54 10.32 12.61
CA ASP A 192 3.14 10.57 12.94
C ASP A 192 2.41 11.28 11.78
N GLY A 193 1.16 10.89 11.52
CA GLY A 193 0.29 11.55 10.55
C GLY A 193 0.71 11.43 9.07
N ASN A 194 1.52 10.43 8.69
CA ASN A 194 1.89 10.23 7.29
C ASN A 194 0.75 9.60 6.49
N SER A 195 0.58 10.00 5.24
CA SER A 195 -0.44 9.47 4.31
C SER A 195 0.20 8.93 3.02
N SER A 196 -0.21 7.74 2.59
CA SER A 196 0.27 7.14 1.35
C SER A 196 -0.82 6.40 0.58
N ILE A 197 -0.83 6.54 -0.74
CA ILE A 197 -1.75 5.82 -1.63
C ILE A 197 -0.97 5.21 -2.79
N ILE A 198 -1.09 3.91 -2.99
CA ILE A 198 -0.59 3.22 -4.19
C ILE A 198 -1.79 2.62 -4.93
N GLY A 199 -2.00 3.04 -6.18
CA GLY A 199 -2.97 2.46 -7.08
C GLY A 199 -2.29 1.84 -8.29
N GLN A 200 -2.22 0.51 -8.35
CA GLN A 200 -1.75 -0.25 -9.50
C GLN A 200 -2.92 -0.99 -10.12
N GLY A 201 -3.03 -0.98 -11.44
CA GLY A 201 -4.03 -1.82 -12.08
C GLY A 201 -4.51 -1.30 -13.40
N SER A 202 -5.62 -1.85 -13.86
CA SER A 202 -6.24 -1.44 -15.11
C SER A 202 -7.64 -0.91 -14.88
N LEU A 203 -7.87 0.35 -15.24
CA LEU A 203 -9.19 1.01 -15.23
C LEU A 203 -10.17 0.39 -16.26
N TYR A 204 -9.63 -0.31 -17.26
CA TYR A 204 -10.38 -1.00 -18.30
C TYR A 204 -9.68 -2.34 -18.59
N GLU A 205 -10.40 -3.48 -18.63
CA GLU A 205 -9.91 -4.83 -18.99
C GLU A 205 -9.08 -4.94 -20.30
N ILE A 206 -8.86 -3.84 -21.00
CA ILE A 206 -8.22 -3.73 -22.31
C ILE A 206 -6.71 -3.49 -22.20
N ILE A 207 -6.18 -2.93 -21.09
CA ILE A 207 -4.74 -2.66 -20.94
C ILE A 207 -4.16 -3.59 -19.87
N PRO A 208 -3.27 -4.55 -20.22
CA PRO A 208 -2.57 -5.37 -19.23
C PRO A 208 -1.75 -4.48 -18.28
N SER A 209 -1.92 -4.68 -16.97
CA SER A 209 -1.23 -3.95 -15.92
C SER A 209 -0.45 -4.94 -15.06
N ASN A 210 0.58 -5.55 -15.66
CA ASN A 210 1.30 -6.67 -15.07
C ASN A 210 2.72 -6.27 -14.64
N ASP A 211 3.24 -6.94 -13.62
CA ASP A 211 4.60 -6.79 -13.12
C ASP A 211 4.98 -5.35 -12.73
N ASN A 212 4.00 -4.51 -12.38
CA ASN A 212 4.26 -3.14 -11.94
C ASN A 212 4.77 -3.13 -10.50
N GLN A 213 5.70 -2.23 -10.20
CA GLN A 213 6.30 -2.10 -8.88
C GLN A 213 6.15 -0.66 -8.39
N ALA A 214 5.67 -0.51 -7.16
CA ALA A 214 5.49 0.77 -6.49
C ALA A 214 6.02 0.70 -5.05
N PHE A 215 6.89 1.63 -4.70
CA PHE A 215 7.51 1.72 -3.38
C PHE A 215 7.29 3.12 -2.80
N VAL A 216 6.87 3.19 -1.54
CA VAL A 216 6.76 4.44 -0.79
C VAL A 216 7.45 4.26 0.57
N GLU A 217 8.45 5.08 0.84
CA GLU A 217 9.07 5.21 2.17
C GLU A 217 8.94 6.66 2.67
N GLN A 218 8.30 6.82 3.83
CA GLN A 218 8.09 8.11 4.48
C GLN A 218 8.68 8.08 5.89
N ILE A 219 9.62 8.99 6.17
CA ILE A 219 10.29 9.14 7.46
C ILE A 219 10.12 10.58 7.94
N GLY A 220 9.48 10.76 9.10
CA GLY A 220 9.14 12.08 9.64
C GLY A 220 7.62 12.23 9.78
N ASP A 221 7.15 13.46 9.97
CA ASP A 221 5.75 13.71 10.32
C ASP A 221 5.00 14.41 9.17
N GLY A 222 3.74 14.00 8.96
CA GLY A 222 2.84 14.67 8.02
C GLY A 222 3.25 14.59 6.54
N ASN A 223 4.03 13.58 6.13
CA ASN A 223 4.36 13.39 4.72
C ASN A 223 3.20 12.77 3.94
N GLU A 224 2.98 13.21 2.71
CA GLU A 224 1.95 12.73 1.80
C GLU A 224 2.56 12.17 0.51
N SER A 225 2.14 10.99 0.10
CA SER A 225 2.59 10.35 -1.14
C SER A 225 1.44 9.68 -1.88
N ALA A 226 1.40 9.82 -3.21
CA ALA A 226 0.47 9.09 -4.05
C ALA A 226 1.15 8.59 -5.33
N ILE A 227 0.96 7.30 -5.65
CA ILE A 227 1.48 6.67 -6.87
C ILE A 227 0.30 6.05 -7.64
N GLY A 228 0.14 6.44 -8.91
CA GLY A 228 -0.80 5.83 -9.85
C GLY A 228 -0.10 5.10 -10.99
N GLN A 229 -0.20 3.77 -11.06
CA GLN A 229 0.26 2.94 -12.18
C GLN A 229 -0.94 2.29 -12.86
N ILE A 230 -1.74 3.12 -13.52
CA ILE A 230 -3.05 2.72 -14.07
C ILE A 230 -2.92 2.36 -15.56
N GLY A 231 -2.18 1.28 -15.84
CA GLY A 231 -2.02 0.70 -17.17
C GLY A 231 -0.56 0.42 -17.53
N GLY A 232 -0.37 -0.47 -18.51
CA GLY A 232 0.96 -0.86 -18.98
C GLY A 232 1.70 -1.78 -18.01
N SER A 233 2.74 -2.45 -18.50
CA SER A 233 3.44 -3.50 -17.76
C SER A 233 4.88 -3.12 -17.43
N ARG A 234 5.41 -3.67 -16.32
CA ARG A 234 6.79 -3.45 -15.85
C ARG A 234 7.13 -1.99 -15.55
N ASN A 235 6.15 -1.19 -15.15
CA ASN A 235 6.41 0.16 -14.68
C ASN A 235 6.95 0.13 -13.24
N PHE A 236 7.88 1.02 -12.95
CA PHE A 236 8.52 1.16 -11.64
C PHE A 236 8.29 2.58 -11.10
N ALA A 237 7.82 2.69 -9.87
CA ALA A 237 7.68 3.96 -9.17
C ALA A 237 8.24 3.84 -7.76
N ASP A 238 9.05 4.81 -7.35
CA ASP A 238 9.66 4.85 -6.02
C ASP A 238 9.61 6.28 -5.49
N VAL A 239 9.09 6.42 -4.27
CA VAL A 239 8.99 7.68 -3.54
C VAL A 239 9.66 7.51 -2.19
N TYR A 240 10.74 8.25 -1.98
CA TYR A 240 11.41 8.42 -0.70
C TYR A 240 11.19 9.85 -0.18
N GLN A 241 10.66 9.97 1.03
CA GLN A 241 10.45 11.25 1.71
C GLN A 241 11.06 11.19 3.12
N GLU A 242 11.99 12.10 3.41
CA GLU A 242 12.61 12.24 4.73
C GLU A 242 12.52 13.70 5.20
N GLY A 243 11.88 13.92 6.35
CA GLY A 243 11.60 15.24 6.94
C GLY A 243 10.10 15.44 7.15
N ASP A 244 9.67 16.68 7.35
CA ASP A 244 8.29 16.97 7.74
C ASP A 244 7.50 17.68 6.62
N GLY A 245 6.25 17.23 6.41
CA GLY A 245 5.30 17.89 5.50
C GLY A 245 5.65 17.81 4.01
N ASN A 246 6.46 16.85 3.58
CA ASN A 246 6.73 16.65 2.15
C ASN A 246 5.52 16.06 1.43
N SER A 247 5.28 16.46 0.19
CA SER A 247 4.19 15.98 -0.65
C SER A 247 4.71 15.50 -2.00
N SER A 248 4.36 14.27 -2.37
CA SER A 248 4.74 13.65 -3.64
C SER A 248 3.53 13.07 -4.35
N LEU A 249 3.43 13.32 -5.65
CA LEU A 249 2.48 12.68 -6.54
C LEU A 249 3.21 12.15 -7.77
N ILE A 250 3.16 10.84 -7.97
CA ILE A 250 3.49 10.18 -9.23
C ILE A 250 2.17 9.81 -9.92
N GLY A 251 1.87 10.53 -10.99
CA GLY A 251 0.70 10.32 -11.84
C GLY A 251 0.77 9.05 -12.68
N GLN A 252 -0.24 8.88 -13.53
CA GLN A 252 -0.44 7.66 -14.32
C GLN A 252 0.75 7.36 -15.24
N LEU A 253 1.44 6.25 -14.97
CA LEU A 253 2.41 5.66 -15.90
C LEU A 253 1.63 4.84 -16.93
N LEU A 254 1.40 5.39 -18.13
CA LEU A 254 0.77 4.72 -19.26
C LEU A 254 1.84 4.19 -20.22
N GLY A 255 1.75 2.91 -20.57
CA GLY A 255 2.74 2.23 -21.41
C GLY A 255 3.70 1.38 -20.58
N ASN A 256 4.71 0.80 -21.22
CA ASN A 256 5.53 -0.25 -20.60
C ASN A 256 6.91 0.24 -20.22
N ASP A 257 7.49 -0.39 -19.19
CA ASP A 257 8.89 -0.22 -18.81
C ASP A 257 9.25 1.24 -18.42
N ASN A 258 8.29 2.04 -17.96
CA ASN A 258 8.55 3.39 -17.46
C ASN A 258 9.06 3.34 -16.01
N ALA A 259 9.95 4.26 -15.66
CA ALA A 259 10.49 4.38 -14.31
C ALA A 259 10.40 5.81 -13.78
N ALA A 260 9.87 5.97 -12.57
CA ALA A 260 9.73 7.23 -11.88
C ALA A 260 10.35 7.15 -10.48
N TYR A 261 11.24 8.08 -10.17
CA TYR A 261 11.90 8.19 -8.87
C TYR A 261 11.68 9.57 -8.29
N VAL A 262 11.27 9.64 -7.03
CA VAL A 262 11.16 10.87 -6.25
C VAL A 262 11.94 10.69 -4.95
N ASP A 263 12.89 11.58 -4.68
CA ASP A 263 13.64 11.69 -3.43
C ASP A 263 13.45 13.10 -2.89
N GLN A 264 12.77 13.24 -1.75
CA GLN A 264 12.53 14.51 -1.07
C GLN A 264 13.14 14.45 0.33
N GLN A 265 14.22 15.20 0.53
CA GLN A 265 14.90 15.37 1.82
C GLN A 265 14.72 16.80 2.33
N GLY A 266 14.34 16.94 3.59
CA GLY A 266 14.02 18.21 4.24
C GLY A 266 12.51 18.43 4.37
N ASP A 267 12.06 19.70 4.46
CA ASP A 267 10.69 19.98 4.89
C ASP A 267 9.87 20.71 3.82
N ASN A 268 8.57 20.40 3.76
CA ASN A 268 7.59 21.07 2.89
C ASN A 268 7.96 21.04 1.40
N ASN A 269 8.72 20.05 0.93
CA ASN A 269 9.00 19.90 -0.49
C ASN A 269 7.78 19.31 -1.20
N VAL A 270 7.53 19.76 -2.42
CA VAL A 270 6.42 19.31 -3.27
C VAL A 270 6.95 18.83 -4.60
N SER A 271 6.67 17.58 -4.95
CA SER A 271 6.99 17.00 -6.25
C SER A 271 5.73 16.47 -6.90
N ILE A 272 5.45 16.91 -8.12
CA ILE A 272 4.35 16.41 -8.93
C ILE A 272 4.96 15.92 -10.24
N LEU A 273 4.88 14.62 -10.44
CA LEU A 273 5.08 13.98 -11.72
C LEU A 273 3.70 13.67 -12.31
N GLY A 274 3.40 14.25 -13.47
CA GLY A 274 2.16 14.05 -14.19
C GLY A 274 2.11 12.69 -14.91
N GLU A 275 1.33 12.64 -15.98
CA GLU A 275 1.20 11.44 -16.81
C GLU A 275 2.52 11.16 -17.56
N ILE A 276 3.04 9.94 -17.44
CA ILE A 276 4.10 9.44 -18.33
C ILE A 276 3.42 8.53 -19.33
N GLY A 277 3.26 8.99 -20.57
CA GLY A 277 2.80 8.20 -21.69
C GLY A 277 3.95 7.63 -22.51
N GLY A 278 3.74 6.44 -23.09
CA GLY A 278 4.73 5.79 -23.95
C GLY A 278 5.57 4.77 -23.20
N ASP A 279 6.64 4.28 -23.83
CA ASP A 279 7.46 3.19 -23.28
C ASP A 279 8.86 3.69 -22.90
N ARG A 280 9.44 3.11 -21.84
CA ARG A 280 10.86 3.33 -21.43
C ARG A 280 11.23 4.77 -21.10
N ASN A 281 10.31 5.55 -20.52
CA ASN A 281 10.67 6.85 -19.98
C ASN A 281 11.26 6.72 -18.58
N LEU A 282 12.27 7.53 -18.28
CA LEU A 282 12.90 7.63 -16.96
C LEU A 282 12.75 9.06 -16.45
N THR A 283 12.08 9.21 -15.31
CA THR A 283 12.01 10.50 -14.61
C THR A 283 12.58 10.36 -13.21
N THR A 284 13.42 11.31 -12.81
CA THR A 284 13.99 11.41 -11.48
C THR A 284 13.85 12.83 -10.96
N ILE A 285 13.24 12.98 -9.78
CA ILE A 285 13.11 14.24 -9.06
C ILE A 285 13.83 14.09 -7.73
N ILE A 286 14.79 14.96 -7.48
CA ILE A 286 15.55 15.05 -6.23
C ILE A 286 15.33 16.46 -5.68
N GLN A 287 14.84 16.56 -4.45
CA GLN A 287 14.65 17.82 -3.75
C GLN A 287 15.31 17.72 -2.38
N ASP A 288 16.39 18.49 -2.18
CA ASP A 288 17.07 18.60 -0.89
C ASP A 288 16.91 20.03 -0.35
N GLY A 289 16.23 20.17 0.77
CA GLY A 289 16.06 21.43 1.49
C GLY A 289 14.61 21.72 1.81
N THR A 290 14.18 22.97 1.65
CA THR A 290 12.90 23.44 2.22
C THR A 290 12.02 24.14 1.19
N GLY A 291 10.76 23.70 1.06
CA GLY A 291 9.78 24.38 0.22
C GLY A 291 10.07 24.33 -1.28
N ASN A 292 10.87 23.37 -1.76
CA ASN A 292 11.13 23.22 -3.19
C ASN A 292 9.87 22.67 -3.89
N LEU A 293 9.60 23.15 -5.10
CA LEU A 293 8.50 22.71 -5.95
C LEU A 293 9.05 22.21 -7.28
N SER A 294 8.81 20.93 -7.56
CA SER A 294 9.11 20.31 -8.85
C SER A 294 7.80 19.85 -9.49
N LEU A 295 7.53 20.34 -10.69
CA LEU A 295 6.44 19.89 -11.52
C LEU A 295 7.03 19.34 -12.82
N VAL A 296 7.09 18.03 -12.94
CA VAL A 296 7.29 17.36 -14.22
C VAL A 296 5.91 17.04 -14.76
N GLY A 297 5.48 17.75 -15.79
CA GLY A 297 4.18 17.59 -16.43
C GLY A 297 4.09 16.32 -17.28
N GLU A 298 3.29 16.38 -18.34
CA GLU A 298 3.13 15.25 -19.25
C GLU A 298 4.46 14.91 -19.96
N LEU A 299 4.89 13.65 -19.85
CA LEU A 299 5.92 13.05 -20.70
C LEU A 299 5.20 12.23 -21.77
N LEU A 300 5.11 12.76 -22.99
CA LEU A 300 4.48 12.03 -24.10
C LEU A 300 5.54 11.53 -25.08
N GLY A 301 5.64 10.21 -25.24
CA GLY A 301 6.56 9.56 -26.18
C GLY A 301 7.50 8.58 -25.48
N SER A 302 8.34 7.88 -26.24
CA SER A 302 9.22 6.84 -25.67
C SER A 302 10.65 7.32 -25.43
N ASP A 303 11.35 6.63 -24.53
CA ASP A 303 12.80 6.78 -24.31
C ASP A 303 13.23 8.20 -23.86
N ASN A 304 12.37 8.94 -23.15
CA ASN A 304 12.77 10.23 -22.58
C ASN A 304 13.41 10.07 -21.20
N GLU A 305 14.42 10.88 -20.90
CA GLU A 305 15.10 10.94 -19.62
C GLU A 305 14.96 12.36 -19.04
N THR A 306 14.35 12.49 -17.87
CA THR A 306 14.16 13.77 -17.17
C THR A 306 14.74 13.69 -15.77
N LEU A 307 15.72 14.55 -15.48
CA LEU A 307 16.30 14.74 -14.16
C LEU A 307 16.01 16.16 -13.67
N VAL A 308 15.41 16.27 -12.48
CA VAL A 308 15.24 17.55 -11.76
C VAL A 308 15.91 17.42 -10.40
N ASP A 309 16.97 18.17 -10.17
CA ASP A 309 17.72 18.27 -8.90
C ASP A 309 17.57 19.70 -8.35
N GLN A 310 16.94 19.84 -7.19
CA GLN A 310 16.71 21.11 -6.51
C GLN A 310 17.32 21.07 -5.10
N GLN A 311 18.41 21.80 -4.90
CA GLN A 311 19.10 21.94 -3.63
C GLN A 311 18.90 23.34 -3.06
N GLY A 312 18.46 23.44 -1.81
CA GLY A 312 18.23 24.71 -1.11
C GLY A 312 16.75 24.98 -0.87
N ALA A 313 16.35 26.25 -0.97
CA ALA A 313 15.02 26.66 -0.49
C ALA A 313 14.17 27.36 -1.56
N PHE A 314 12.90 26.99 -1.64
CA PHE A 314 11.91 27.64 -2.52
C PHE A 314 12.31 27.65 -4.00
N ASN A 315 13.01 26.61 -4.46
CA ASN A 315 13.30 26.44 -5.88
C ASN A 315 12.06 25.91 -6.60
N VAL A 316 11.78 26.42 -7.79
CA VAL A 316 10.65 26.03 -8.62
C VAL A 316 11.16 25.53 -9.97
N SER A 317 10.77 24.32 -10.35
CA SER A 317 11.05 23.75 -11.66
C SER A 317 9.76 23.24 -12.29
N ARG A 318 9.53 23.61 -13.54
CA ARG A 318 8.46 23.08 -14.39
C ARG A 318 9.09 22.48 -15.64
N VAL A 319 8.81 21.20 -15.91
CA VAL A 319 9.33 20.48 -17.08
C VAL A 319 8.19 19.82 -17.84
N GLY A 320 8.06 20.06 -19.13
CA GLY A 320 7.16 19.33 -20.03
C GLY A 320 7.92 18.78 -21.23
N VAL A 321 7.65 17.52 -21.60
CA VAL A 321 8.39 16.82 -22.66
C VAL A 321 7.41 16.13 -23.61
N ALA A 322 7.49 16.50 -24.89
CA ALA A 322 6.72 15.85 -25.95
C ALA A 322 7.66 15.40 -27.08
N GLY A 323 7.62 14.11 -27.40
CA GLY A 323 8.48 13.45 -28.39
C GLY A 323 9.30 12.33 -27.75
N SER A 324 10.24 11.77 -28.50
CA SER A 324 11.01 10.59 -28.08
C SER A 324 12.49 10.90 -27.95
N THR A 325 13.22 10.10 -27.15
CA THR A 325 14.69 10.23 -27.01
C THR A 325 15.16 11.62 -26.55
N ASN A 326 14.35 12.34 -25.76
CA ASN A 326 14.77 13.62 -25.18
C ASN A 326 15.46 13.43 -23.83
N MET A 327 16.50 14.23 -23.57
CA MET A 327 17.23 14.27 -22.31
C MET A 327 17.09 15.67 -21.69
N ILE A 328 16.45 15.75 -20.53
CA ILE A 328 16.22 16.99 -19.79
C ILE A 328 16.93 16.89 -18.45
N SER A 329 17.75 17.90 -18.13
CA SER A 329 18.41 18.01 -16.83
C SER A 329 18.22 19.41 -16.27
N VAL A 330 17.69 19.49 -15.05
CA VAL A 330 17.53 20.72 -14.28
C VAL A 330 18.31 20.60 -13.00
N GLU A 331 19.23 21.50 -12.76
CA GLU A 331 20.00 21.59 -11.51
C GLU A 331 19.82 23.01 -10.95
N GLN A 332 19.13 23.13 -9.82
CA GLN A 332 18.91 24.39 -9.12
C GLN A 332 19.57 24.31 -7.74
N SER A 333 20.47 25.25 -7.44
CA SER A 333 21.15 25.33 -6.15
C SER A 333 20.91 26.68 -5.49
N GLY A 334 20.73 26.74 -4.17
CA GLY A 334 20.45 27.98 -3.44
C GLY A 334 18.96 28.27 -3.33
N SER A 335 18.59 29.56 -3.26
CA SER A 335 17.19 29.95 -2.99
C SER A 335 16.51 30.65 -4.15
N LEU A 336 15.19 30.45 -4.28
CA LEU A 336 14.30 31.15 -5.21
C LEU A 336 14.66 31.00 -6.70
N ASN A 337 15.28 29.88 -7.09
CA ASN A 337 15.48 29.60 -8.50
C ASN A 337 14.15 29.25 -9.17
N ASN A 338 13.99 29.65 -10.44
CA ASN A 338 12.81 29.33 -11.22
C ASN A 338 13.21 28.90 -12.62
N SER A 339 12.80 27.70 -13.03
CA SER A 339 12.98 27.17 -14.38
C SER A 339 11.66 26.68 -14.95
N ASP A 340 11.42 27.01 -16.22
CA ASP A 340 10.31 26.50 -17.00
C ASP A 340 10.87 25.97 -18.32
N ILE A 341 10.72 24.67 -18.55
CA ILE A 341 11.29 23.94 -19.68
C ILE A 341 10.17 23.25 -20.43
N GLN A 342 10.10 23.54 -21.73
CA GLN A 342 9.23 22.84 -22.65
C GLN A 342 10.06 22.29 -23.81
N VAL A 343 10.10 20.97 -23.96
CA VAL A 343 10.79 20.28 -25.05
C VAL A 343 9.77 19.64 -25.98
N ILE A 344 9.84 19.96 -27.27
CA ILE A 344 8.98 19.38 -28.31
C ILE A 344 9.87 18.85 -29.43
N GLY A 345 9.71 17.58 -29.80
CA GLY A 345 10.47 16.91 -30.86
C GLY A 345 11.28 15.73 -30.34
N ASN A 346 12.12 15.14 -31.20
CA ASN A 346 12.88 13.95 -30.87
C ASN A 346 14.38 14.23 -30.75
N GLY A 347 15.06 13.54 -29.83
CA GLY A 347 16.53 13.59 -29.72
C GLY A 347 17.07 14.91 -29.16
N ASN A 348 16.26 15.69 -28.44
CA ASN A 348 16.69 16.97 -27.88
C ASN A 348 17.45 16.76 -26.56
N THR A 349 18.43 17.62 -26.29
CA THR A 349 19.06 17.74 -24.97
C THR A 349 18.82 19.13 -24.43
N CYS A 350 18.19 19.23 -23.26
CA CYS A 350 17.97 20.48 -22.55
C CYS A 350 18.64 20.40 -21.18
N THR A 351 19.50 21.37 -20.87
CA THR A 351 20.16 21.46 -19.56
C THR A 351 19.96 22.86 -19.01
N VAL A 352 19.41 22.94 -17.80
CA VAL A 352 19.27 24.18 -17.04
C VAL A 352 20.07 24.03 -15.76
N LYS A 353 21.01 24.95 -15.54
CA LYS A 353 21.75 25.05 -14.28
C LYS A 353 21.57 26.45 -13.71
N GLN A 354 21.00 26.57 -12.52
CA GLN A 354 20.78 27.84 -11.84
C GLN A 354 21.39 27.79 -10.43
N GLY A 355 22.04 28.90 -10.05
CA GLY A 355 22.54 29.13 -8.71
C GLY A 355 21.91 30.40 -8.15
N GLY A 356 21.09 30.24 -7.12
CA GLY A 356 20.53 31.31 -6.31
C GLY A 356 21.51 31.75 -5.23
N LEU A 357 21.22 32.87 -4.58
CA LEU A 357 22.00 33.34 -3.44
C LEU A 357 21.82 32.35 -2.27
N THR A 358 22.93 31.88 -1.70
CA THR A 358 22.93 31.22 -0.38
C THR A 358 22.46 32.23 0.67
N PRO A 359 21.60 31.85 1.64
CA PRO A 359 21.19 32.72 2.73
C PRO A 359 22.36 33.36 3.48
#